data_AF-A0AA35WF55-F1
#
_entry.id   AF-A0AA35WF55-F1
#
_cell.length_a   1.000
_cell.length_b   1.000
_cell.length_c   1.000
_cell.angle_alpha   90.00
_cell.angle_beta   90.00
_cell.angle_gamma   90.00
#
_symmetry.space_group_name_H-M   'P 1'
#
loop_
_entity.id
_entity.type
_entity.pdbx_description
1 polymer ?
#
loop_
_entity_poly.entity_id
_entity_poly.type
_entity_poly.pdbx_seq_one_letter_code
_entity_poly.pdbx_strand_id
1 'polypeptide(L)'
;MCVVSYIANALLNVFLLVSHSAASQALNTNSSTSLGEWKVFRWFCSFDDDEYLNVVNLFKELKKYDSSADYYVGHWLTKHGKKPKRIGWFKFFPEAKRTRYFYATGASYCVSSGLMKKVKKYFRGQLFPVTCRKIGLTDDYTVGSVIGGVLGVNLTEVPSMLSQGEDFTHFNITQLKNMITISSKLHASNRVKIPRSAFSNAEDPTR
;
A
#
# COMPACT_ATOMS: atom_id res chain seq x y z
N MET A 1 13.95 0.94 -9.01
CA MET A 1 14.19 -0.42 -9.54
C MET A 1 13.31 -1.34 -8.71
N CYS A 2 12.51 -2.24 -9.30
CA CYS A 2 11.66 -3.16 -8.53
C CYS A 2 12.57 -4.13 -7.75
N VAL A 3 12.60 -4.02 -6.43
CA VAL A 3 13.43 -4.85 -5.53
C VAL A 3 12.51 -5.87 -4.84
N VAL A 4 13.05 -6.92 -4.22
CA VAL A 4 12.28 -7.87 -3.43
C VAL A 4 12.96 -8.03 -2.06
N SER A 5 12.39 -7.48 -1.00
CA SER A 5 12.91 -7.59 0.38
C SER A 5 11.82 -8.03 1.36
N TYR A 6 12.11 -8.94 2.29
CA TYR A 6 11.13 -9.80 2.98
C TYR A 6 11.00 -9.55 4.49
N ILE A 7 9.77 -9.33 4.99
CA ILE A 7 9.28 -9.71 6.34
C ILE A 7 7.77 -10.01 6.25
N ALA A 8 7.32 -11.20 6.65
CA ALA A 8 5.92 -11.61 6.66
C ALA A 8 5.41 -11.85 8.08
N ASN A 9 4.30 -11.24 8.47
CA ASN A 9 3.62 -11.51 9.75
C ASN A 9 2.12 -11.68 9.51
N ALA A 10 1.55 -12.78 9.98
CA ALA A 10 0.12 -13.05 9.93
C ALA A 10 -0.54 -12.53 11.22
N LEU A 11 -1.33 -11.47 11.12
CA LEU A 11 -2.20 -11.01 12.21
C LEU A 11 -3.66 -11.11 11.73
N LEU A 12 -4.45 -11.94 12.41
CA LEU A 12 -5.91 -12.11 12.25
C LEU A 12 -6.48 -11.78 10.84
N ASN A 13 -6.47 -12.76 9.92
CA ASN A 13 -7.11 -12.66 8.59
C ASN A 13 -6.63 -11.52 7.68
N VAL A 14 -5.59 -10.78 8.07
CA VAL A 14 -4.88 -9.79 7.24
C VAL A 14 -3.48 -10.33 6.98
N PHE A 15 -3.12 -10.42 5.71
CA PHE A 15 -1.73 -10.69 5.33
C PHE A 15 -0.99 -9.35 5.27
N LEU A 16 -0.07 -9.13 6.22
CA LEU A 16 0.75 -7.92 6.29
C LEU A 16 2.11 -8.19 5.64
N LEU A 17 2.46 -7.35 4.67
CA LEU A 17 3.81 -7.25 4.13
C LEU A 17 4.42 -5.93 4.56
N VAL A 18 5.61 -6.02 5.14
CA VAL A 18 6.45 -4.88 5.51
C VAL A 18 7.72 -4.97 4.67
N SER A 19 7.89 -4.10 3.68
CA SER A 19 9.14 -4.00 2.93
C SER A 19 9.27 -2.75 2.07
N HIS A 20 10.51 -2.33 1.80
CA HIS A 20 10.91 -1.29 0.83
C HIS A 20 10.38 -1.46 -0.62
N SER A 21 9.69 -2.56 -0.96
CA SER A 21 9.21 -2.89 -2.31
C SER A 21 8.14 -4.00 -2.29
N ALA A 22 6.98 -3.62 -1.78
CA ALA A 22 6.01 -4.55 -1.23
C ALA A 22 5.09 -5.29 -2.22
N ALA A 23 5.23 -5.06 -3.53
CA ALA A 23 4.31 -5.65 -4.50
C ALA A 23 4.69 -7.09 -4.95
N SER A 24 5.93 -7.53 -4.76
CA SER A 24 6.35 -8.85 -5.23
C SER A 24 5.92 -10.02 -4.34
N GLN A 25 5.70 -9.83 -3.04
CA GLN A 25 5.59 -10.96 -2.09
C GLN A 25 4.18 -11.40 -1.77
N ALA A 26 3.17 -10.53 -1.93
CA ALA A 26 1.77 -10.95 -1.82
C ALA A 26 1.36 -11.89 -2.98
N LEU A 27 2.28 -12.16 -3.90
CA LEU A 27 1.94 -12.65 -5.22
C LEU A 27 2.93 -13.75 -5.68
N ASN A 28 4.11 -13.85 -5.08
CA ASN A 28 5.16 -14.79 -5.46
C ASN A 28 5.26 -16.05 -4.58
N THR A 29 4.15 -16.63 -4.13
CA THR A 29 4.21 -18.00 -3.59
C THR A 29 4.42 -19.00 -4.72
N ASN A 30 5.69 -19.25 -5.04
CA ASN A 30 6.13 -20.31 -5.94
C ASN A 30 6.12 -21.70 -5.28
N SER A 31 5.62 -21.85 -4.07
CA SER A 31 5.41 -23.18 -3.52
C SER A 31 4.05 -23.71 -3.96
N SER A 32 4.07 -24.92 -4.50
CA SER A 32 2.92 -25.81 -4.69
C SER A 32 2.10 -26.08 -3.41
N THR A 33 2.38 -25.38 -2.29
CA THR A 33 1.72 -25.52 -0.99
C THR A 33 0.73 -24.40 -0.61
N SER A 34 0.64 -23.25 -1.30
CA SER A 34 -0.13 -22.11 -0.73
C SER A 34 -1.42 -21.70 -1.44
N LEU A 35 -1.93 -22.46 -2.42
CA LEU A 35 -3.31 -22.24 -2.91
C LEU A 35 -4.36 -22.37 -1.78
N GLY A 36 -4.03 -23.08 -0.70
CA GLY A 36 -4.80 -23.14 0.55
C GLY A 36 -4.65 -21.92 1.46
N GLU A 37 -3.47 -21.30 1.54
CA GLU A 37 -3.21 -20.19 2.48
C GLU A 37 -3.81 -18.86 2.00
N TRP A 38 -3.81 -18.58 0.69
CA TRP A 38 -4.47 -17.39 0.15
C TRP A 38 -5.99 -17.37 0.36
N LYS A 39 -6.61 -18.53 0.59
CA LYS A 39 -8.07 -18.64 0.82
C LYS A 39 -8.49 -18.15 2.20
N VAL A 40 -7.55 -17.97 3.14
CA VAL A 40 -7.87 -17.64 4.53
C VAL A 40 -7.91 -16.12 4.77
N PHE A 41 -7.09 -15.34 4.06
CA PHE A 41 -6.99 -13.90 4.30
C PHE A 41 -8.07 -13.10 3.57
N ARG A 42 -8.71 -12.19 4.31
CA ARG A 42 -9.73 -11.27 3.81
C ARG A 42 -9.10 -10.03 3.17
N TRP A 43 -7.92 -9.65 3.63
CA TRP A 43 -7.20 -8.46 3.18
C TRP A 43 -5.71 -8.74 3.03
N PHE A 44 -5.12 -8.12 2.01
CA PHE A 44 -3.71 -8.17 1.70
C PHE A 44 -3.18 -6.75 1.75
N CYS A 45 -2.39 -6.42 2.76
CA CYS A 45 -1.88 -5.08 2.97
C CYS A 45 -0.37 -5.02 2.82
N SER A 46 0.08 -3.89 2.32
CA SER A 46 1.43 -3.54 1.96
C SER A 46 1.78 -2.26 2.70
N PHE A 47 2.93 -2.25 3.39
CA PHE A 47 3.45 -1.13 4.17
C PHE A 47 4.98 -1.09 3.99
N ASP A 48 5.57 0.10 4.02
CA ASP A 48 7.03 0.23 4.03
C ASP A 48 7.56 -0.03 5.47
N ASP A 49 8.85 -0.38 5.59
CA ASP A 49 9.49 -0.65 6.90
C ASP A 49 9.87 0.63 7.68
N ASP A 50 9.70 1.80 7.07
CA ASP A 50 9.86 3.12 7.68
C ASP A 50 8.51 3.75 8.08
N GLU A 51 7.44 2.95 8.11
CA GLU A 51 6.10 3.37 8.51
C GLU A 51 5.70 2.85 9.89
N TYR A 52 5.22 3.74 10.76
CA TYR A 52 4.47 3.34 11.95
C TYR A 52 3.09 2.82 11.55
N LEU A 53 2.71 1.63 12.03
CA LEU A 53 1.41 1.02 11.75
C LEU A 53 0.54 0.89 13.01
N ASN A 54 -0.58 1.60 13.03
CA ASN A 54 -1.65 1.38 14.01
C ASN A 54 -2.60 0.27 13.53
N VAL A 55 -2.29 -0.96 13.92
CA VAL A 55 -3.05 -2.17 13.55
C VAL A 55 -4.52 -2.08 13.99
N VAL A 56 -4.82 -1.49 15.15
CA VAL A 56 -6.20 -1.36 15.64
C VAL A 56 -7.03 -0.48 14.72
N ASN A 57 -6.49 0.66 14.30
CA ASN A 57 -7.18 1.56 13.37
C ASN A 57 -7.29 0.94 11.98
N LEU A 58 -6.26 0.22 11.51
CA LEU A 58 -6.34 -0.54 10.26
C LEU A 58 -7.53 -1.50 10.26
N PHE A 59 -7.66 -2.32 11.31
CA PHE A 59 -8.77 -3.26 11.43
C PHE A 59 -10.14 -2.58 11.46
N LYS A 60 -10.26 -1.46 12.19
CA LYS A 60 -11.50 -0.67 12.23
C LYS A 60 -11.88 -0.14 10.85
N GLU A 61 -10.90 0.31 10.07
CA GLU A 61 -11.11 0.79 8.71
C GLU A 61 -11.56 -0.33 7.77
N LEU A 62 -10.81 -1.44 7.74
CA LEU A 62 -11.07 -2.56 6.83
C LEU A 62 -12.42 -3.25 7.10
N LYS A 63 -12.92 -3.21 8.34
CA LYS A 63 -14.25 -3.74 8.71
C LYS A 63 -15.42 -3.00 8.06
N LYS A 64 -15.22 -1.79 7.54
CA LYS A 64 -16.27 -1.02 6.86
C LYS A 64 -16.62 -1.57 5.47
N TYR A 65 -15.78 -2.43 4.90
CA TYR A 65 -15.91 -2.89 3.53
C TYR A 65 -16.12 -4.41 3.48
N ASP A 66 -16.90 -4.86 2.49
CA ASP A 66 -16.99 -6.29 2.19
C ASP A 66 -15.72 -6.78 1.48
N SER A 67 -14.90 -7.54 2.20
CA SER A 67 -13.68 -8.16 1.68
C SER A 67 -13.89 -9.11 0.49
N SER A 68 -15.13 -9.54 0.21
CA SER A 68 -15.47 -10.39 -0.94
C SER A 68 -15.64 -9.61 -2.25
N ALA A 69 -15.86 -8.30 -2.16
CA ALA A 69 -15.98 -7.37 -3.29
C ALA A 69 -14.61 -6.82 -3.73
N ASP A 70 -14.63 -5.92 -4.72
CA ASP A 70 -13.42 -5.32 -5.29
C ASP A 70 -13.06 -3.99 -4.61
N TYR A 71 -12.31 -4.06 -3.51
CA TYR A 71 -11.75 -2.89 -2.83
C TYR A 71 -10.22 -2.82 -2.93
N TYR A 72 -9.75 -1.62 -3.31
CA TYR A 72 -8.37 -1.16 -3.22
C TYR A 72 -8.34 0.08 -2.34
N VAL A 73 -7.71 -0.02 -1.18
CA VAL A 73 -7.81 0.97 -0.09
C VAL A 73 -6.42 1.54 0.16
N GLY A 74 -6.31 2.86 0.30
CA GLY A 74 -5.03 3.51 0.59
C GLY A 74 -5.12 5.02 0.44
N HIS A 75 -3.97 5.69 0.53
CA HIS A 75 -3.86 7.14 0.39
C HIS A 75 -3.08 7.49 -0.87
N TRP A 76 -3.50 8.55 -1.57
CA TRP A 76 -2.70 9.12 -2.66
C TRP A 76 -2.06 10.42 -2.19
N LEU A 77 -0.81 10.64 -2.61
CA LEU A 77 0.04 11.73 -2.12
C LEU A 77 -0.51 13.09 -2.55
N THR A 78 -0.86 13.92 -1.58
CA THR A 78 -1.43 15.26 -1.75
C THR A 78 -0.47 16.18 -2.52
N LYS A 79 0.84 16.03 -2.32
CA LYS A 79 1.91 16.84 -2.93
C LYS A 79 1.94 16.81 -4.46
N HIS A 80 1.33 15.80 -5.09
CA HIS A 80 1.25 15.69 -6.56
C HIS A 80 -0.04 16.30 -7.14
N GLY A 81 -0.90 16.89 -6.30
CA GLY A 81 -2.23 17.38 -6.64
C GLY A 81 -3.22 16.24 -6.91
N LYS A 82 -4.52 16.52 -6.75
CA LYS A 82 -5.66 15.60 -7.02
C LYS A 82 -5.80 15.27 -8.51
N LYS A 83 -4.74 14.78 -9.15
CA LYS A 83 -4.71 14.49 -10.59
C LYS A 83 -4.50 13.00 -10.82
N PRO A 84 -5.44 12.33 -11.51
CA PRO A 84 -5.25 10.92 -11.84
C PRO A 84 -4.07 10.78 -12.82
N LYS A 85 -3.33 9.68 -12.69
CA LYS A 85 -2.22 9.38 -13.60
C LYS A 85 -2.76 8.97 -14.96
N ARG A 86 -2.11 9.45 -16.01
CA ARG A 86 -2.34 8.99 -17.39
C ARG A 86 -1.47 7.78 -17.68
N ILE A 87 -2.02 6.86 -18.45
CA ILE A 87 -1.32 5.63 -18.84
C ILE A 87 -0.41 5.87 -20.03
N GLY A 88 0.84 5.42 -19.90
CA GLY A 88 1.84 5.35 -20.98
C GLY A 88 2.14 3.95 -21.50
N TRP A 89 1.50 2.91 -20.94
CA TRP A 89 1.85 1.50 -21.18
C TRP A 89 0.79 0.70 -21.96
N PHE A 90 -0.22 1.36 -22.55
CA PHE A 90 -1.39 0.71 -23.16
C PHE A 90 -1.06 -0.41 -24.14
N LYS A 91 0.03 -0.27 -24.91
CA LYS A 91 0.50 -1.29 -25.85
C LYS A 91 0.76 -2.66 -25.20
N PHE A 92 1.03 -2.68 -23.90
CA PHE A 92 1.30 -3.91 -23.14
C PHE A 92 0.08 -4.48 -22.42
N PHE A 93 -0.99 -3.71 -22.31
CA PHE A 93 -2.25 -4.06 -21.64
C PHE A 93 -3.44 -3.54 -22.46
N PRO A 94 -3.70 -4.12 -23.65
CA PRO A 94 -4.79 -3.70 -24.52
C PRO A 94 -6.17 -3.86 -23.88
N GLU A 95 -6.29 -4.72 -22.86
CA GLU A 95 -7.52 -4.93 -22.10
C GLU A 95 -7.81 -3.86 -21.04
N ALA A 96 -6.96 -2.82 -20.94
CA ALA A 96 -7.08 -1.84 -19.88
C ALA A 96 -8.36 -1.01 -19.97
N LYS A 97 -9.11 -0.97 -18.86
CA LYS A 97 -10.45 -0.37 -18.81
C LYS A 97 -10.46 1.14 -18.65
N ARG A 98 -9.37 1.75 -18.20
CA ARG A 98 -9.27 3.21 -17.96
C ARG A 98 -7.97 3.76 -18.49
N THR A 99 -7.98 5.04 -18.86
CA THR A 99 -6.80 5.84 -19.27
C THR A 99 -6.30 6.77 -18.18
N ARG A 100 -7.13 6.98 -17.15
CA ARG A 100 -6.86 7.81 -15.99
C ARG A 100 -7.32 7.09 -14.73
N TYR A 101 -6.46 7.01 -13.72
CA TYR A 101 -6.77 6.38 -12.45
C TYR A 101 -5.96 7.01 -11.30
N PHE A 102 -6.47 6.87 -10.09
CA PHE A 102 -5.73 7.13 -8.86
C PHE A 102 -5.13 5.82 -8.35
N TYR A 103 -4.00 5.92 -7.65
CA TYR A 103 -3.35 4.79 -7.01
C TYR A 103 -2.82 5.21 -5.64
N ALA A 104 -2.72 4.24 -4.73
CA ALA A 104 -2.10 4.48 -3.44
C ALA A 104 -0.60 4.68 -3.66
N THR A 105 -0.07 5.76 -3.13
CA THR A 105 1.32 6.18 -3.34
C THR A 105 2.13 5.96 -2.08
N GLY A 106 3.37 5.47 -2.21
CA GLY A 106 4.25 5.23 -1.06
C GLY A 106 3.93 3.92 -0.33
N ALA A 107 3.65 2.87 -1.11
CA ALA A 107 3.50 1.45 -0.72
C ALA A 107 2.46 1.07 0.35
N SER A 108 1.89 2.02 1.09
CA SER A 108 0.84 1.87 2.09
C SER A 108 -0.54 1.64 1.44
N TYR A 109 -0.97 0.39 1.31
CA TYR A 109 -2.30 0.06 0.77
C TYR A 109 -2.80 -1.32 1.18
N CYS A 110 -4.11 -1.55 1.01
CA CYS A 110 -4.76 -2.84 1.20
C CYS A 110 -5.61 -3.23 -0.01
N VAL A 111 -5.59 -4.52 -0.33
CA VAL A 111 -6.37 -5.15 -1.41
C VAL A 111 -7.27 -6.21 -0.79
N SER A 112 -8.57 -6.10 -1.04
CA SER A 112 -9.56 -7.09 -0.61
C SER A 112 -9.35 -8.45 -1.28
N SER A 113 -9.81 -9.52 -0.63
CA SER A 113 -9.72 -10.88 -1.18
C SER A 113 -10.46 -11.07 -2.51
N GLY A 114 -11.58 -10.36 -2.71
CA GLY A 114 -12.32 -10.33 -3.97
C GLY A 114 -11.48 -9.78 -5.12
N LEU A 115 -10.89 -8.60 -4.91
CA LEU A 115 -10.00 -7.97 -5.88
C LEU A 115 -8.73 -8.80 -6.12
N MET A 116 -8.15 -9.38 -5.06
CA MET A 116 -6.91 -10.13 -5.14
C MET A 116 -7.03 -11.32 -6.12
N LYS A 117 -8.18 -11.97 -6.21
CA LYS A 117 -8.44 -13.04 -7.20
C LYS A 117 -8.20 -12.58 -8.64
N LYS A 118 -8.54 -11.33 -8.96
CA LYS A 118 -8.38 -10.72 -10.29
C LYS A 118 -6.96 -10.22 -10.51
N VAL A 119 -6.34 -9.65 -9.47
CA VAL A 119 -4.98 -9.11 -9.48
C VAL A 119 -3.94 -10.22 -9.68
N LYS A 120 -4.16 -11.42 -9.12
CA LYS A 120 -3.23 -12.55 -9.18
C LYS A 120 -2.74 -12.88 -10.59
N LYS A 121 -3.55 -12.75 -11.64
CA LYS A 121 -3.14 -13.09 -13.01
C LYS A 121 -2.02 -12.19 -13.55
N TYR A 122 -1.80 -11.02 -12.95
CA TYR A 122 -0.75 -10.08 -13.37
C TYR A 122 0.53 -10.20 -12.56
N PHE A 123 0.44 -10.76 -11.36
CA PHE A 123 1.52 -10.68 -10.39
C PHE A 123 1.99 -12.03 -9.85
N ARG A 124 1.24 -13.11 -10.08
CA ARG A 124 1.56 -14.42 -9.53
C ARG A 124 2.92 -14.93 -10.01
N GLY A 125 3.74 -15.45 -9.07
CA GLY A 125 5.05 -16.01 -9.39
C GLY A 125 5.99 -14.96 -9.97
N GLN A 126 6.61 -15.25 -11.11
CA GLN A 126 7.52 -14.33 -11.80
C GLN A 126 6.80 -13.24 -12.63
N LEU A 127 5.46 -13.19 -12.60
CA LEU A 127 4.70 -12.22 -13.40
C LEU A 127 4.80 -10.80 -12.86
N PHE A 128 4.97 -10.60 -11.54
CA PHE A 128 5.11 -9.25 -10.99
C PHE A 128 6.33 -8.51 -11.57
N PRO A 129 7.57 -9.06 -11.54
CA PRO A 129 8.71 -8.44 -12.21
C PRO A 129 8.52 -8.20 -13.71
N VAL A 130 7.84 -9.11 -14.43
CA VAL A 130 7.54 -8.93 -15.86
C VAL A 130 6.59 -7.75 -16.09
N THR A 131 5.53 -7.67 -15.29
CA THR A 131 4.53 -6.60 -15.31
C THR A 131 5.15 -5.26 -14.93
N CYS A 132 5.97 -5.22 -13.86
CA CYS A 132 6.76 -4.04 -13.50
C CYS A 132 7.65 -3.57 -14.66
N ARG A 133 8.38 -4.48 -15.33
CA ARG A 133 9.23 -4.10 -16.47
C ARG A 133 8.44 -3.53 -17.65
N LYS A 134 7.25 -4.06 -17.93
CA LYS A 134 6.35 -3.51 -18.98
C LYS A 134 5.86 -2.10 -18.64
N ILE A 135 5.57 -1.85 -17.36
CA ILE A 135 5.09 -0.55 -16.88
C ILE A 135 6.25 0.46 -16.74
N GLY A 136 7.45 0.00 -16.38
CA GLY A 136 8.67 0.81 -16.32
C GLY A 136 8.74 1.80 -15.16
N LEU A 137 7.93 1.60 -14.11
CA LEU A 137 7.80 2.50 -12.96
C LEU A 137 7.90 1.73 -11.63
N THR A 138 7.71 2.42 -10.51
CA THR A 138 7.82 1.85 -9.16
C THR A 138 6.79 0.75 -8.86
N ASP A 139 7.01 -0.02 -7.80
CA ASP A 139 6.15 -1.13 -7.36
C ASP A 139 4.71 -0.68 -7.09
N ASP A 140 4.54 0.39 -6.32
CA ASP A 140 3.24 0.99 -5.99
C ASP A 140 2.51 1.50 -7.24
N TYR A 141 3.24 2.13 -8.16
CA TYR A 141 2.72 2.56 -9.46
C TYR A 141 2.30 1.36 -10.32
N THR A 142 3.06 0.26 -10.29
CA THR A 142 2.77 -0.97 -11.01
C THR A 142 1.48 -1.61 -10.50
N VAL A 143 1.32 -1.71 -9.17
CA VAL A 143 0.09 -2.19 -8.53
C VAL A 143 -1.10 -1.29 -8.87
N GLY A 144 -0.93 0.02 -8.72
CA GLY A 144 -1.91 1.02 -9.10
C GLY A 144 -2.34 0.95 -10.56
N SER A 145 -1.39 0.74 -11.47
CA SER A 145 -1.63 0.60 -12.90
C SER A 145 -2.50 -0.59 -13.23
N VAL A 146 -2.21 -1.74 -12.63
CA VAL A 146 -3.00 -2.95 -12.84
C VAL A 146 -4.38 -2.82 -12.23
N ILE A 147 -4.49 -2.35 -10.99
CA ILE A 147 -5.79 -2.25 -10.31
C ILE A 147 -6.65 -1.14 -10.92
N GLY A 148 -6.11 0.08 -10.99
CA GLY A 148 -6.84 1.27 -11.42
C GLY A 148 -6.99 1.39 -12.93
N GLY A 149 -5.92 1.10 -13.66
CA GLY A 149 -5.90 1.17 -15.12
C GLY A 149 -6.46 -0.08 -15.78
N VAL A 150 -5.85 -1.23 -15.51
CA VAL A 150 -6.18 -2.48 -16.22
C VAL A 150 -7.51 -3.06 -15.76
N LEU A 151 -7.69 -3.27 -14.45
CA LEU A 151 -8.90 -3.84 -13.87
C LEU A 151 -10.04 -2.84 -13.72
N GLY A 152 -9.74 -1.54 -13.76
CA GLY A 152 -10.72 -0.45 -13.69
C GLY A 152 -11.33 -0.25 -12.30
N VAL A 153 -10.61 -0.60 -11.23
CA VAL A 153 -11.09 -0.45 -9.84
C VAL A 153 -10.62 0.88 -9.27
N ASN A 154 -11.52 1.66 -8.67
CA ASN A 154 -11.14 2.93 -8.04
C ASN A 154 -10.34 2.70 -6.76
N LEU A 155 -9.36 3.57 -6.51
CA LEU A 155 -8.80 3.72 -5.17
C LEU A 155 -9.90 4.24 -4.24
N THR A 156 -10.12 3.52 -3.15
CA THR A 156 -10.91 3.96 -2.00
C THR A 156 -9.96 4.71 -1.08
N GLU A 157 -10.14 6.02 -1.03
CA GLU A 157 -9.20 6.89 -0.32
C GLU A 157 -9.39 6.84 1.18
N VAL A 158 -8.27 6.67 1.88
CA VAL A 158 -8.19 6.65 3.34
C VAL A 158 -7.12 7.64 3.80
N PRO A 159 -7.51 8.89 4.14
CA PRO A 159 -6.57 9.94 4.53
C PRO A 159 -5.77 9.63 5.81
N SER A 160 -6.18 8.63 6.59
CA SER A 160 -5.45 8.17 7.76
C SER A 160 -4.27 7.23 7.44
N MET A 161 -3.99 6.93 6.17
CA MET A 161 -2.84 6.12 5.74
C MET A 161 -1.74 7.00 5.13
N LEU A 162 -1.05 7.84 5.91
CA LEU A 162 -0.06 8.76 5.36
C LEU A 162 1.25 8.06 5.02
N SER A 163 1.69 8.25 3.78
CA SER A 163 2.95 7.74 3.27
C SER A 163 4.04 8.81 3.21
N GLN A 164 5.22 8.39 2.76
CA GLN A 164 6.41 9.24 2.74
C GLN A 164 6.22 10.54 1.92
N GLY A 165 6.40 11.67 2.62
CA GLY A 165 6.37 13.00 2.04
C GLY A 165 5.04 13.74 2.12
N GLU A 166 4.10 13.22 2.92
CA GLU A 166 3.06 14.05 3.53
C GLU A 166 3.64 14.87 4.68
N ASP A 167 3.17 16.11 4.85
CA ASP A 167 3.51 16.95 5.99
C ASP A 167 2.46 16.74 7.09
N PHE A 168 2.91 16.20 8.22
CA PHE A 168 2.07 15.96 9.40
C PHE A 168 2.60 16.71 10.64
N THR A 169 3.51 17.67 10.46
CA THR A 169 4.06 18.49 11.56
C THR A 169 3.00 19.31 12.31
N HIS A 170 1.88 19.59 11.64
CA HIS A 170 0.75 20.35 12.17
C HIS A 170 -0.29 19.47 12.89
N PHE A 171 -0.10 18.15 12.93
CA PHE A 171 -1.06 17.23 13.55
C PHE A 171 -0.92 17.28 15.07
N ASN A 172 -2.05 17.33 15.78
CA ASN A 172 -2.08 17.18 17.22
C ASN A 172 -2.11 15.69 17.65
N ILE A 173 -1.87 15.42 18.94
CA ILE A 173 -1.85 14.05 19.50
C ILE A 173 -3.11 13.25 19.14
N THR A 174 -4.29 13.88 19.16
CA THR A 174 -5.55 13.21 18.85
C THR A 174 -5.62 12.80 17.38
N GLN A 175 -5.15 13.66 16.47
CA GLN A 175 -5.08 13.34 15.05
C GLN A 175 -4.11 12.18 14.80
N LEU A 176 -2.92 12.21 15.41
CA LEU A 176 -1.92 11.13 15.29
C LEU A 176 -2.45 9.79 15.78
N LYS A 177 -3.19 9.77 16.90
CA LYS A 177 -3.81 8.55 17.44
C LYS A 177 -4.83 7.92 16.49
N ASN A 178 -5.43 8.72 15.62
CA ASN A 178 -6.42 8.28 14.64
C ASN A 178 -5.78 7.83 13.32
N MET A 179 -4.47 8.00 13.16
CA MET A 179 -3.76 7.53 11.97
C MET A 179 -3.66 6.01 11.96
N ILE A 180 -3.70 5.46 10.76
CA ILE A 180 -3.41 4.06 10.44
C ILE A 180 -1.92 3.93 10.13
N THR A 181 -1.40 4.77 9.24
CA THR A 181 0.04 4.86 8.97
C THR A 181 0.56 6.29 9.06
N ILE A 182 1.79 6.40 9.54
CA ILE A 182 2.59 7.63 9.51
C ILE A 182 4.02 7.20 9.14
N SER A 183 4.52 7.73 8.02
CA SER A 183 5.90 7.52 7.59
C SER A 183 6.82 8.55 8.22
N SER A 184 7.92 8.10 8.82
CA SER A 184 8.97 9.01 9.29
C SER A 184 9.91 9.37 8.14
N LYS A 185 10.12 10.66 7.90
CA LYS A 185 11.29 11.05 7.11
C LYS A 185 12.49 11.18 8.03
N LEU A 186 13.62 10.57 7.64
CA LEU A 186 14.94 10.89 8.19
C LEU A 186 15.34 12.37 8.02
N HIS A 187 14.56 13.18 7.29
CA HIS A 187 14.71 14.64 7.26
C HIS A 187 14.11 15.29 8.52
N ALA A 188 14.97 15.99 9.25
CA ALA A 188 14.68 16.62 10.55
C ALA A 188 13.45 17.54 10.63
N SER A 189 12.88 17.96 9.49
CA SER A 189 11.78 18.91 9.43
C SER A 189 10.38 18.30 9.55
N ASN A 190 10.19 16.99 9.36
CA ASN A 190 8.88 16.34 9.41
C ASN A 190 8.70 15.47 10.66
N ARG A 191 8.99 16.07 11.83
CA ARG A 191 8.90 15.42 13.14
C ARG A 191 7.67 15.88 13.88
N VAL A 192 7.01 14.97 14.58
CA VAL A 192 5.91 15.36 15.45
C VAL A 192 6.46 15.94 16.75
N LYS A 193 6.02 17.15 17.11
CA LYS A 193 6.21 17.68 18.46
C LYS A 193 5.19 17.04 19.40
N ILE A 194 5.62 16.06 20.20
CA ILE A 194 4.80 15.43 21.24
C ILE A 194 5.08 16.14 22.58
N PRO A 195 4.11 16.91 23.13
CA PRO A 195 4.24 17.48 24.47
C PRO A 195 4.50 16.39 25.52
N ARG A 196 5.50 16.59 26.39
CA ARG A 196 5.90 15.64 27.43
C ARG A 196 6.22 14.24 26.87
N SER A 197 6.95 14.19 25.75
CA SER A 197 7.48 12.93 25.20
C SER A 197 8.27 12.16 26.25
N ALA A 198 8.10 10.84 26.29
CA ALA A 198 8.87 9.93 27.13
C ALA A 198 10.35 9.83 26.68
N PHE A 199 10.64 10.20 25.45
CA PHE A 199 11.96 10.09 24.84
C PHE A 199 12.37 11.43 24.21
N SER A 200 13.63 11.82 24.42
CA SER A 200 14.27 13.00 23.82
C SER A 200 14.64 12.75 22.37
N ASN A 201 14.70 13.79 21.51
CA ASN A 201 14.95 13.69 20.05
C ASN A 201 16.11 12.77 19.62
N ALA A 202 17.13 12.61 20.46
CA ALA A 202 18.24 11.70 20.22
C ALA A 202 17.88 10.21 20.41
N GLU A 203 16.99 9.90 21.35
CA GLU A 203 16.62 8.52 21.74
C GLU A 203 15.61 7.85 20.79
N ASP A 204 14.81 8.63 20.05
CA ASP A 204 13.93 8.11 19.00
C ASP A 204 13.81 9.16 17.85
N PRO A 205 14.80 9.19 16.95
CA PRO A 205 14.88 10.23 15.94
C PRO A 205 13.75 10.16 14.88
N THR A 206 12.90 9.13 14.93
CA THR A 206 11.90 8.79 13.92
C THR A 206 10.47 9.27 14.24
N ARG A 207 10.19 9.76 15.44
CA ARG A 207 8.89 10.37 15.78
C ARG A 207 8.56 11.68 15.05
#